data_AF-A0A450UZ15-F1
#
_entry.id   AF-A0A450UZ15-F1
#
_cell.length_a   1.000
_cell.length_b   1.000
_cell.length_c   1.000
_cell.angle_alpha   90.00
_cell.angle_beta   90.00
_cell.angle_gamma   90.00
#
_symmetry.space_group_name_H-M   'P 1'
#
loop_
_entity.id
_entity.type
_entity.pdbx_description
1 polymer ?
#
loop_
_entity_poly.entity_id
_entity_poly.type
_entity_poly.pdbx_seq_one_letter_code
_entity_poly.pdbx_strand_id
1 'polypeptide(L)' 'MTAITFDTHEFIKTLVASGIPDAQAEAISRAFRDARHQAEVATKSDLRELEYRLTLRIGALIATAVLIITALDKLL' A
#
# COMPACT_ATOMS: atom_id res chain seq x y z
N MET A 1 -8.36 1.86 6.28
CA MET A 1 -7.04 2.53 6.16
C MET A 1 -6.79 3.31 7.43
N THR A 2 -5.74 3.01 8.20
CA THR A 2 -5.25 3.97 9.20
C THR A 2 -4.56 5.08 8.42
N ALA A 3 -5.22 6.23 8.30
CA ALA A 3 -4.63 7.38 7.63
C ALA A 3 -3.40 7.82 8.43
N ILE A 4 -2.21 7.81 7.81
CA ILE A 4 -1.05 8.49 8.38
C ILE A 4 -1.30 9.98 8.21
N THR A 5 -1.83 10.60 9.27
CA THR A 5 -2.07 12.04 9.34
C THR A 5 -0.75 12.78 9.23
N PHE A 6 -0.66 13.69 8.28
CA PHE A 6 0.46 14.62 8.16
C PHE A 6 0.15 15.84 9.03
N ASP A 7 0.88 16.00 10.14
CA ASP A 7 0.74 17.18 10.99
C ASP A 7 1.42 18.37 10.31
N THR A 8 0.59 19.19 9.67
CA THR A 8 1.03 20.38 8.92
C THR A 8 1.69 21.40 9.85
N HIS A 9 1.24 21.47 11.11
CA HIS A 9 1.72 22.46 12.07
C HIS A 9 3.07 22.06 12.69
N GLU A 10 3.24 20.79 13.08
CA GLU A 10 4.54 20.27 13.53
C GLU A 10 5.59 20.36 12.41
N PHE A 11 5.20 20.07 11.17
CA PHE A 11 6.08 20.22 10.01
C PHE A 11 6.54 21.66 9.79
N ILE A 12 5.63 22.64 9.81
CA ILE A 12 5.97 24.07 9.68
C ILE A 12 6.90 24.49 10.82
N LYS A 13 6.60 24.11 12.08
CA LYS A 13 7.47 24.43 13.22
C LYS A 13 8.89 23.89 13.07
N THR A 14 9.01 22.68 12.52
CA THR A 14 10.32 22.05 12.28
C THR A 14 11.13 22.84 11.24
N LEU A 15 10.48 23.31 10.16
CA LEU A 15 11.13 24.16 9.15
C LEU A 15 11.53 25.52 9.71
N VAL A 16 10.67 26.15 10.52
CA VAL A 16 11.01 27.43 11.16
C VAL A 16 12.16 27.28 12.14
N ALA A 17 12.18 26.20 12.93
CA ALA A 17 13.27 25.91 13.87
C ALA A 17 14.62 25.68 13.18
N SER A 18 14.63 25.29 11.90
CA SER A 18 15.86 25.16 11.09
C SER A 18 16.27 26.45 10.38
N GLY A 19 15.56 27.56 10.61
CA GLY A 19 15.86 28.88 10.06
C GLY A 19 15.13 29.21 8.77
N ILE A 20 14.16 28.40 8.34
CA ILE A 20 13.32 28.72 7.18
C ILE A 20 12.30 29.77 7.58
N PRO A 21 12.15 30.88 6.83
CA PRO A 21 11.12 31.88 7.10
C PRO A 21 9.71 31.29 7.07
N ASP A 22 8.84 31.80 7.94
CA ASP A 22 7.48 31.27 8.16
C ASP A 22 6.66 31.13 6.86
N ALA A 23 6.62 32.17 6.03
CA ALA A 23 5.93 32.14 4.73
C ALA A 23 6.47 31.05 3.79
N GLN A 24 7.77 30.76 3.86
CA GLN A 24 8.41 29.75 3.02
C GLN A 24 8.17 28.35 3.58
N ALA A 25 8.16 28.19 4.91
CA ALA A 25 7.77 26.96 5.58
C ALA A 25 6.32 26.57 5.26
N GLU A 26 5.40 27.53 5.26
CA GLU A 26 4.01 27.31 4.84
C GLU A 26 3.90 26.89 3.37
N ALA A 27 4.66 27.52 2.47
CA ALA A 27 4.66 27.18 1.05
C ALA A 27 5.18 25.76 0.80
N ILE A 28 6.29 25.39 1.47
CA ILE A 28 6.87 24.03 1.40
C ILE A 28 5.87 23.00 1.96
N SER A 29 5.24 23.30 3.10
CA SER A 29 4.25 22.41 3.72
C SER A 29 3.05 22.14 2.80
N ARG A 30 2.53 23.18 2.14
CA ARG A 30 1.46 23.04 1.14
C ARG A 30 1.90 22.19 -0.05
N ALA A 31 3.04 22.51 -0.66
CA ALA A 31 3.55 21.75 -1.81
C ALA A 31 3.80 20.26 -1.46
N PHE A 32 4.34 19.98 -0.27
CA PHE A 32 4.59 18.62 0.18
C PHE A 32 3.30 17.83 0.42
N ARG A 33 2.29 18.44 1.07
CA ARG A 33 0.98 17.82 1.27
C ARG A 33 0.32 17.48 -0.06
N ASP A 34 0.36 18.41 -1.02
CA ASP A 34 -0.28 18.25 -2.31
C ASP A 34 0.45 17.18 -3.17
N ALA A 35 1.78 17.12 -3.12
CA ALA A 35 2.57 16.08 -3.78
C ALA A 35 2.31 14.68 -3.18
N ARG A 36 2.08 14.60 -1.86
CA ARG A 36 1.79 13.33 -1.17
C ARG A 36 0.48 12.69 -1.63
N HIS A 37 -0.49 13.48 -2.12
CA HIS A 37 -1.73 12.95 -2.68
C HIS A 37 -1.56 12.36 -4.09
N GLN A 38 -0.45 12.62 -4.77
CA GLN A 38 -0.18 12.05 -6.10
C GLN A 38 0.50 10.67 -6.04
N ALA A 39 0.99 10.26 -4.88
CA ALA A 39 1.55 8.93 -4.70
C ALA A 39 0.40 7.92 -4.47
N GLU A 40 -0.10 7.31 -5.54
CA GLU A 40 -0.93 6.10 -5.44
C GLU A 40 -0.06 4.96 -4.91
N VAL A 41 0.01 4.84 -3.58
CA VAL A 41 0.71 3.75 -2.90
C VAL A 41 -0.28 2.64 -2.56
N ALA A 42 0.09 1.40 -2.90
CA ALA A 42 -0.68 0.23 -2.48
C ALA A 42 -0.79 0.19 -0.96
N THR A 43 -2.01 0.07 -0.46
CA THR A 43 -2.31 0.00 0.96
C THR A 43 -2.07 -1.41 1.50
N LYS A 44 -1.93 -1.55 2.82
CA LYS A 44 -1.89 -2.87 3.46
C LYS A 44 -3.13 -3.72 3.16
N SER A 45 -4.29 -3.08 2.96
CA SER A 45 -5.51 -3.77 2.54
C SER A 45 -5.37 -4.34 1.13
N ASP A 46 -4.82 -3.57 0.19
CA ASP A 46 -4.65 -4.00 -1.20
C ASP A 46 -3.70 -5.21 -1.28
N LEU A 47 -2.62 -5.18 -0.48
CA LEU A 47 -1.69 -6.29 -0.36
C LEU A 47 -2.35 -7.54 0.23
N ARG A 48 -3.16 -7.38 1.28
CA ARG A 48 -3.88 -8.49 1.92
C ARG A 48 -4.93 -9.09 0.99
N GLU A 49 -5.63 -8.26 0.22
CA GLU A 49 -6.56 -8.74 -0.80
C GLU A 49 -5.82 -9.52 -1.89
N LEU A 50 -4.68 -9.00 -2.36
CA LEU A 50 -3.84 -9.69 -3.33
C LEU A 50 -3.35 -11.04 -2.79
N GLU A 51 -2.90 -11.10 -1.53
CA GLU A 51 -2.49 -12.33 -0.86
C GLU A 51 -3.62 -13.36 -0.85
N TYR A 52 -4.84 -12.98 -0.42
CA TYR A 52 -5.99 -13.89 -0.44
C TYR A 52 -6.30 -14.41 -1.85
N ARG A 53 -6.29 -13.53 -2.85
CA ARG A 53 -6.55 -13.92 -4.25
C ARG A 53 -5.49 -14.88 -4.76
N LEU A 54 -4.21 -14.68 -4.42
CA LEU A 54 -3.13 -15.58 -4.79
C LEU A 54 -3.25 -16.92 -4.10
N THR A 55 -3.49 -16.94 -2.78
CA THR A 55 -3.67 -18.19 -2.01
C THR A 55 -4.85 -19.02 -2.56
N LEU A 56 -5.98 -18.39 -2.87
CA LEU A 56 -7.13 -19.07 -3.47
C LEU A 56 -6.81 -19.63 -4.85
N ARG A 57 -6.17 -18.84 -5.72
CA ARG A 57 -5.80 -19.28 -7.08
C ARG A 57 -4.82 -20.44 -7.04
N ILE A 58 -3.77 -20.37 -6.22
CA ILE A 58 -2.78 -21.43 -6.09
C ILE A 58 -3.42 -22.69 -5.51
N GLY A 59 -4.23 -22.54 -4.45
CA GLY A 59 -4.98 -23.66 -3.86
C GLY A 59 -5.89 -24.35 -4.88
N ALA A 60 -6.62 -23.58 -5.69
CA ALA A 60 -7.47 -24.12 -6.75
C ALA A 60 -6.67 -24.86 -7.83
N LEU A 61 -5.54 -24.30 -8.28
CA LEU A 61 -4.68 -24.94 -9.28
C LEU A 61 -4.10 -26.26 -8.76
N ILE A 62 -3.63 -26.30 -7.51
CA ILE A 62 -3.10 -27.52 -6.88
C ILE A 62 -4.21 -28.57 -6.75
N ALA A 63 -5.39 -28.20 -6.24
CA ALA A 63 -6.51 -29.13 -6.10
C ALA A 63 -6.93 -29.71 -7.46
N THR A 64 -6.97 -28.87 -8.50
CA THR A 64 -7.28 -29.30 -9.87
C THR A 64 -6.23 -30.28 -10.39
N ALA A 65 -4.95 -29.98 -10.21
CA ALA A 65 -3.86 -30.86 -10.63
C ALA A 65 -3.91 -32.22 -9.91
N VAL A 66 -4.13 -32.24 -8.59
CA VAL A 66 -4.27 -33.48 -7.80
C VAL A 66 -5.46 -34.30 -8.28
N LEU A 67 -6.59 -33.65 -8.59
CA LEU A 67 -7.79 -34.32 -9.06
C LEU A 67 -7.59 -34.96 -10.45
N ILE A 68 -6.85 -34.28 -11.33
CA ILE A 68 -6.47 -34.83 -12.64
C ILE A 68 -5.56 -36.05 -12.48
N ILE A 69 -4.52 -35.96 -11.65
CA ILE A 69 -3.56 -37.06 -11.42
C ILE A 69 -4.27 -38.28 -10.83
N THR A 70 -5.12 -38.09 -9.82
CA THR A 70 -5.87 -39.18 -9.19
C THR A 70 -6.92 -39.81 -10.10
N ALA A 71 -7.53 -39.03 -11.00
CA ALA A 71 -8.42 -39.58 -12.01
C ALA A 71 -7.66 -40.42 -13.05
N LEU A 72 -6.47 -39.98 -13.45
CA LEU A 72 -5.63 -40.70 -14.41
C LEU A 72 -5.12 -42.03 -13.86
N ASP A 73 -4.66 -42.05 -12.60
CA ASP A 73 -4.19 -43.26 -11.91
C ASP A 73 -5.28 -44.34 -11.80
N LYS A 74 -6.55 -43.95 -11.63
CA LYS A 74 -7.69 -44.88 -11.60
C LYS A 74 -8.16 -45.36 -12.98
N LEU A 75 -7.73 -44.69 -14.06
CA LEU A 75 -8.15 -44.99 -15.43
C LEU A 75 -7.17 -45.94 -16.16
N LEU A 76 -5.90 -45.94 -15.75
CA LEU A 76 -4.85 -46.84 -16.24
C LEU A 76 -4.84 -48.17 -15.46
#